data_AF-A0A026W8P8-F1
#
_entry.id   AF-A0A026W8P8-F1
#
_cell.length_a   1.000
_cell.length_b   1.000
_cell.length_c   1.000
_cell.angle_alpha   90.00
_cell.angle_beta   90.00
_cell.angle_gamma   90.00
#
_symmetry.space_group_name_H-M   'P 1'
#
loop_
_entity.id
_entity.type
_entity.pdbx_description
1 polymer ?
#
loop_
_entity_poly.entity_id
_entity_poly.type
_entity_poly.pdbx_seq_one_letter_code
_entity_poly.pdbx_strand_id
1 'polypeptide(L)'
;RAVRILNSRYALTATGYKYLDIGINVGPPSYVEIAIGDHRGNELILSLETWKGLYEQQWNIQNHLCKDVRDRPLTVGPLTVRFSESPVCDTKLVCLDSSNVRLMMTESTFFAMINLDRCIELTYAQLDRLVEKVDAKIAQFSNIASAETKNVTNVISASDCFSANNIIDCELLALVFSKLL
;
A
#
# COMPACT_ATOMS: atom_id res chain seq x y z
N ARG A 1 0.81 2.77 -13.55
CA ARG A 1 0.78 2.47 -12.10
C ARG A 1 -0.67 2.20 -11.74
N ALA A 2 -0.96 1.11 -11.03
CA ALA A 2 -2.33 0.84 -10.59
C ALA A 2 -2.84 2.00 -9.71
N VAL A 3 -4.13 2.31 -9.82
CA VAL A 3 -4.75 3.42 -9.08
C VAL A 3 -5.23 2.87 -7.74
N ARG A 4 -4.84 3.54 -6.64
CA ARG A 4 -5.38 3.28 -5.30
C ARG A 4 -6.36 4.37 -4.91
N ILE A 5 -7.48 3.96 -4.32
CA ILE A 5 -8.49 4.85 -3.75
C ILE A 5 -8.66 4.57 -2.25
N LEU A 6 -9.31 5.48 -1.53
CA LEU A 6 -9.59 5.43 -0.10
C LEU A 6 -8.34 5.17 0.74
N ASN A 7 -7.22 5.78 0.35
CA ASN A 7 -5.93 5.43 0.91
C ASN A 7 -5.64 6.13 2.24
N SER A 8 -5.03 5.40 3.17
CA SER A 8 -4.54 5.90 4.45
C SER A 8 -3.03 5.78 4.50
N ARG A 9 -2.34 6.92 4.60
CA ARG A 9 -0.88 6.99 4.55
C ARG A 9 -0.28 7.43 5.87
N TYR A 10 0.67 6.66 6.36
CA TYR A 10 1.43 6.90 7.58
C TYR A 10 2.88 7.22 7.24
N ALA A 11 3.38 8.36 7.75
CA ALA A 11 4.80 8.69 7.64
C ALA A 11 5.61 7.82 8.60
N LEU A 12 6.66 7.15 8.09
CA LEU A 12 7.55 6.31 8.90
C LEU A 12 8.82 7.06 9.34
N THR A 13 9.07 8.24 8.78
CA THR A 13 10.13 9.15 9.20
C THR A 13 9.56 10.56 9.39
N ALA A 14 10.22 11.39 10.20
CA ALA A 14 9.80 12.78 10.41
C ALA A 14 9.74 13.59 9.09
N THR A 15 10.60 13.26 8.14
CA THR A 15 10.64 13.86 6.80
C THR A 15 9.60 13.27 5.83
N GLY A 16 8.87 12.22 6.23
CA GLY A 16 7.98 11.48 5.34
C GLY A 16 8.72 10.76 4.19
N TYR A 17 10.05 10.59 4.27
CA TYR A 17 10.82 9.92 3.23
C TYR A 17 10.36 8.48 3.03
N LYS A 18 10.12 7.76 4.13
CA LYS A 18 9.52 6.44 4.10
C LYS A 18 8.08 6.54 4.57
N TYR A 19 7.22 5.73 3.98
CA TYR A 19 5.80 5.72 4.31
C TYR A 19 5.22 4.31 4.23
N LEU A 20 4.12 4.10 4.93
CA LEU A 20 3.22 2.97 4.74
C LEU A 20 1.88 3.52 4.23
N ASP A 21 1.32 2.88 3.23
CA ASP A 21 0.05 3.27 2.58
C ASP A 21 -0.85 2.04 2.48
N ILE A 22 -2.13 2.21 2.80
CA ILE A 22 -3.14 1.14 2.70
C ILE A 22 -4.30 1.71 1.91
N GLY A 23 -4.71 1.04 0.84
CA GLY A 23 -5.81 1.52 -0.02
C GLY A 23 -6.37 0.41 -0.89
N ILE A 24 -7.47 0.70 -1.59
CA ILE A 24 -8.07 -0.24 -2.53
C ILE A 24 -7.42 -0.03 -3.90
N ASN A 25 -6.70 -1.03 -4.38
CA ASN A 25 -6.26 -1.11 -5.76
C ASN A 25 -7.46 -1.39 -6.67
N VAL A 26 -7.71 -0.46 -7.58
CA VAL A 26 -8.86 -0.50 -8.50
C VAL A 26 -8.50 -1.35 -9.72
N GLY A 27 -9.25 -2.43 -9.90
CA GLY A 27 -9.17 -3.32 -11.06
C GLY A 27 -10.32 -4.33 -11.06
N PRO A 28 -10.48 -5.17 -12.10
CA PRO A 28 -11.38 -6.31 -12.03
C PRO A 28 -10.57 -7.59 -11.69
N PRO A 29 -10.63 -8.13 -10.46
CA PRO A 29 -11.29 -7.59 -9.25
C PRO A 29 -10.44 -6.57 -8.49
N SER A 30 -11.08 -5.70 -7.71
CA SER A 30 -10.38 -4.76 -6.82
C SER A 30 -9.94 -5.49 -5.56
N TYR A 31 -8.92 -4.98 -4.88
CA TYR A 31 -8.44 -5.57 -3.63
C TYR A 31 -7.72 -4.54 -2.77
N VAL A 32 -7.63 -4.82 -1.47
CA VAL A 32 -6.86 -3.97 -0.54
C VAL A 32 -5.37 -4.27 -0.67
N GLU A 33 -4.56 -3.24 -0.81
CA GLU A 33 -3.10 -3.31 -0.83
C GLU A 33 -2.49 -2.65 0.40
N ILE A 34 -1.43 -3.26 0.94
CA ILE A 34 -0.52 -2.62 1.88
C ILE A 34 0.77 -2.33 1.12
N ALA A 35 1.19 -1.06 1.06
CA ALA A 35 2.39 -0.63 0.37
C ALA A 35 3.36 0.04 1.36
N ILE A 36 4.59 -0.42 1.39
CA ILE A 36 5.69 0.30 2.05
C ILE A 36 6.46 1.00 0.94
N GLY A 37 6.69 2.30 1.05
CA GLY A 37 7.35 3.03 -0.03
C GLY A 37 8.30 4.11 0.44
N ASP A 38 8.91 4.76 -0.56
CA ASP A 38 9.78 5.90 -0.35
C ASP A 38 9.57 7.06 -1.33
N HIS A 39 10.15 8.24 -1.05
CA HIS A 39 9.97 9.42 -1.91
C HIS A 39 10.50 9.24 -3.34
N ARG A 40 11.27 8.17 -3.62
CA ARG A 40 11.82 7.90 -4.96
C ARG A 40 10.82 7.12 -5.82
N GLY A 41 9.65 6.81 -5.29
CA GLY A 41 8.61 6.06 -5.99
C GLY A 41 8.79 4.55 -5.90
N ASN A 42 9.73 4.06 -5.09
CA ASN A 42 9.82 2.63 -4.81
C ASN A 42 8.67 2.25 -3.88
N GLU A 43 7.94 1.20 -4.24
CA GLU A 43 6.90 0.62 -3.39
C GLU A 43 7.02 -0.89 -3.35
N LEU A 44 7.04 -1.42 -2.15
CA LEU A 44 6.95 -2.84 -1.87
C LEU A 44 5.51 -3.12 -1.44
N ILE A 45 4.82 -3.93 -2.23
CA ILE A 45 3.43 -4.34 -1.97
C ILE A 45 3.41 -5.62 -1.17
N LEU A 46 2.58 -5.66 -0.13
CA LEU A 46 2.42 -6.77 0.79
C LEU A 46 0.96 -7.22 0.82
N SER A 47 0.75 -8.53 0.91
CA SER A 47 -0.52 -9.08 1.37
C SER A 47 -0.64 -8.91 2.89
N LEU A 48 -1.88 -8.96 3.40
CA LEU A 48 -2.11 -8.96 4.85
C LEU A 48 -1.41 -10.15 5.54
N GLU A 49 -1.37 -11.31 4.89
CA GLU A 49 -0.63 -12.49 5.39
C GLU A 49 0.87 -12.21 5.51
N THR A 50 1.48 -11.61 4.49
CA THR A 50 2.92 -11.27 4.52
C THR A 50 3.21 -10.22 5.60
N TRP A 51 2.32 -9.24 5.76
CA TRP A 51 2.42 -8.27 6.85
C TRP A 51 2.40 -8.93 8.23
N LYS A 52 1.43 -9.83 8.49
CA LYS A 52 1.32 -10.55 9.76
C LYS A 52 2.54 -11.41 10.05
N GLY A 53 3.01 -12.15 9.04
CA GLY A 53 4.25 -12.92 9.18
C GLY A 53 5.46 -12.03 9.50
N LEU A 54 5.54 -10.81 8.95
CA LEU A 54 6.61 -9.86 9.24
C LEU A 54 6.52 -9.35 10.68
N TYR A 55 5.31 -9.03 11.14
CA TYR A 55 5.04 -8.63 12.52
C TYR A 55 5.43 -9.73 13.52
N GLU A 56 5.11 -10.99 13.24
CA GLU A 56 5.50 -12.13 14.09
C GLU A 56 7.03 -12.30 14.20
N GLN A 57 7.78 -11.88 13.17
CA GLN A 57 9.24 -11.91 13.18
C GLN A 57 9.89 -10.73 13.93
N GLN A 58 9.12 -9.80 14.51
CA GLN A 58 9.67 -8.57 15.12
C GLN A 58 10.78 -8.84 16.15
N TRP A 59 10.63 -9.85 17.01
CA TRP A 59 11.63 -10.19 18.03
C TRP A 59 12.88 -10.81 17.41
N ASN A 60 12.74 -11.63 16.37
CA ASN A 60 13.87 -12.20 15.66
C ASN A 60 14.68 -11.09 14.96
N ILE A 61 13.98 -10.15 14.32
CA ILE A 61 14.59 -8.98 13.67
C ILE A 61 15.30 -8.11 14.71
N GLN A 62 14.68 -7.82 15.86
CA GLN A 62 15.33 -7.07 16.92
C GLN A 62 16.59 -7.78 17.43
N ASN A 63 16.52 -9.09 17.64
CA ASN A 63 17.65 -9.88 18.09
C ASN A 63 18.82 -9.84 17.07
N HIS A 64 18.52 -9.86 15.77
CA HIS A 64 19.54 -9.69 14.72
C HIS A 64 20.18 -8.31 14.74
N LEU A 65 19.40 -7.25 14.98
CA LEU A 65 19.92 -5.89 15.06
C LEU A 65 20.80 -5.71 16.31
N CYS A 66 20.44 -6.32 17.44
CA CYS A 66 21.24 -6.28 18.66
C CYS A 66 22.55 -7.10 18.56
N LYS A 67 22.57 -8.22 17.84
CA LYS A 67 23.74 -9.09 17.73
C LYS A 67 24.69 -8.66 16.62
N ASP A 68 25.99 -8.70 16.87
CA ASP A 68 27.03 -8.37 15.88
C ASP A 68 27.44 -9.61 15.06
N VAL A 69 26.45 -10.33 14.56
CA VAL A 69 26.64 -11.59 13.84
C VAL A 69 26.04 -11.45 12.46
N ARG A 70 26.80 -11.85 11.42
CA ARG A 70 26.28 -11.98 10.05
C ARG A 70 25.30 -13.15 10.00
N ASP A 71 24.08 -12.86 10.40
CA ASP A 71 23.01 -13.83 10.45
C ASP A 71 22.35 -14.02 9.09
N ARG A 72 21.70 -15.17 8.94
CA ARG A 72 21.01 -15.55 7.71
C ARG A 72 19.81 -14.63 7.48
N PRO A 73 19.47 -14.31 6.22
CA PRO A 73 18.23 -13.63 5.89
C PRO A 73 17.02 -14.37 6.46
N LEU A 74 15.99 -13.61 6.84
CA LEU A 74 14.68 -14.17 7.19
C LEU A 74 13.77 -14.12 5.96
N THR A 75 12.90 -15.11 5.81
CA THR A 75 11.91 -15.14 4.73
C THR A 75 10.51 -15.15 5.33
N VAL A 76 9.65 -14.27 4.82
CA VAL A 76 8.24 -14.15 5.19
C VAL A 76 7.43 -14.15 3.90
N GLY A 77 6.89 -15.31 3.52
CA GLY A 77 6.22 -15.47 2.23
C GLY A 77 7.13 -15.02 1.07
N PRO A 78 6.72 -14.05 0.22
CA PRO A 78 7.54 -13.53 -0.88
C PRO A 78 8.59 -12.48 -0.43
N LEU A 79 8.57 -12.07 0.84
CA LEU A 79 9.46 -11.04 1.38
C LEU A 79 10.73 -11.67 1.96
N THR A 80 11.89 -11.16 1.59
CA THR A 80 13.16 -11.48 2.27
C THR A 80 13.60 -10.28 3.10
N VAL A 81 13.92 -10.52 4.37
CA VAL A 81 14.46 -9.52 5.30
C VAL A 81 15.97 -9.77 5.46
N ARG A 82 16.78 -8.79 5.09
CA ARG A 82 18.23 -8.82 5.22
C ARG A 82 18.72 -7.71 6.14
N PHE A 83 19.89 -7.94 6.72
CA PHE A 83 20.56 -7.01 7.60
C PHE A 83 21.86 -6.57 6.93
N SER A 84 22.14 -5.27 6.96
CA SER A 84 23.36 -4.70 6.39
C SER A 84 23.82 -3.52 7.24
N GLU A 85 25.11 -3.28 7.29
CA GLU A 85 25.66 -2.05 7.86
C GLU A 85 25.64 -0.93 6.83
N SER A 86 25.29 0.27 7.27
CA SER A 86 25.41 1.47 6.46
C SER A 86 26.90 1.75 6.20
N PRO A 87 27.34 1.87 4.93
CA PRO A 87 28.73 2.20 4.60
C PRO A 87 29.17 3.60 5.07
N VAL A 88 28.22 4.42 5.51
CA VAL A 88 28.41 5.86 5.76
C VAL A 88 28.29 6.21 7.24
N CYS A 89 27.63 5.40 8.07
CA CYS A 89 27.27 5.81 9.43
C CYS A 89 27.18 4.70 10.48
N ASP A 90 27.90 3.59 10.35
CA ASP A 90 27.97 2.46 11.31
C ASP A 90 26.60 2.01 11.88
N THR A 91 25.53 2.25 11.12
CA THR A 91 24.15 2.01 11.54
C THR A 91 23.67 0.74 10.87
N LYS A 92 23.10 -0.19 11.65
CA LYS A 92 22.46 -1.38 11.10
C LYS A 92 21.15 -1.01 10.40
N LEU A 93 21.00 -1.51 9.19
CA LEU A 93 19.85 -1.30 8.33
C LEU A 93 19.08 -2.60 8.16
N VAL A 94 17.76 -2.47 8.12
CA VAL A 94 16.85 -3.51 7.70
C VAL A 94 16.56 -3.31 6.21
N CYS A 95 16.86 -4.33 5.41
CA CYS A 95 16.57 -4.41 3.99
C CYS A 95 15.35 -5.31 3.79
N LEU A 96 14.27 -4.75 3.25
CA LEU A 96 13.08 -5.48 2.80
C LEU A 96 13.17 -5.69 1.29
N ASP A 97 13.26 -6.94 0.86
CA ASP A 97 13.39 -7.32 -0.54
C ASP A 97 12.18 -8.11 -1.01
N SER A 98 11.60 -7.65 -2.11
CA SER A 98 10.75 -8.45 -2.99
C SER A 98 11.48 -8.73 -4.30
N SER A 99 10.85 -9.48 -5.20
CA SER A 99 11.43 -9.87 -6.50
C SER A 99 11.94 -8.69 -7.33
N ASN A 100 11.33 -7.51 -7.23
CA ASN A 100 11.66 -6.35 -8.07
C ASN A 100 12.02 -5.08 -7.29
N VAL A 101 11.85 -5.06 -5.96
CA VAL A 101 11.99 -3.85 -5.15
C VAL A 101 12.77 -4.16 -3.88
N ARG A 102 13.71 -3.28 -3.55
CA ARG A 102 14.46 -3.30 -2.29
C ARG A 102 14.26 -1.99 -1.55
N LEU A 103 13.81 -2.07 -0.31
CA LEU A 103 13.71 -0.93 0.59
C LEU A 103 14.64 -1.11 1.77
N MET A 104 15.55 -0.16 1.93
CA MET A 104 16.42 -0.09 3.11
C MET A 104 15.88 0.96 4.07
N MET A 105 15.93 0.65 5.35
CA MET A 105 15.50 1.55 6.43
C MET A 105 16.29 1.29 7.71
N THR A 106 16.28 2.27 8.61
CA THR A 106 16.89 2.11 9.94
C THR A 106 16.01 1.23 10.83
N GLU A 107 16.61 0.69 11.91
CA GLU A 107 15.87 0.01 12.98
C GLU A 107 14.67 0.84 13.47
N SER A 108 14.89 2.12 13.78
CA SER A 108 13.83 3.00 14.28
C SER A 108 12.66 3.14 13.30
N THR A 109 12.94 3.25 11.99
CA THR A 109 11.92 3.33 10.95
C THR A 109 11.17 2.01 10.80
N PHE A 110 11.87 0.88 10.87
CA PHE A 110 11.25 -0.43 10.83
C PHE A 110 10.29 -0.62 12.01
N PHE A 111 10.71 -0.32 13.23
CA PHE A 111 9.84 -0.48 14.40
C PHE A 111 8.71 0.56 14.46
N ALA A 112 8.91 1.77 13.93
CA ALA A 112 7.80 2.72 13.73
C ALA A 112 6.71 2.13 12.83
N MET A 113 7.10 1.38 11.79
CA MET A 113 6.18 0.66 10.92
C MET A 113 5.49 -0.49 11.66
N ILE A 114 6.23 -1.32 12.39
CA ILE A 114 5.67 -2.45 13.17
C ILE A 114 4.64 -1.98 14.22
N ASN A 115 4.87 -0.82 14.84
CA ASN A 115 3.93 -0.24 15.80
C ASN A 115 2.57 0.15 15.20
N LEU A 116 2.44 0.17 13.87
CA LEU A 116 1.18 0.43 13.16
C LEU A 116 0.34 -0.83 12.94
N ASP A 117 0.77 -2.01 13.40
CA ASP A 117 0.09 -3.29 13.13
C ASP A 117 -1.42 -3.25 13.36
N ARG A 118 -1.86 -2.76 14.54
CA ARG A 118 -3.28 -2.67 14.85
C ARG A 118 -4.03 -1.69 13.95
N CYS A 119 -3.40 -0.58 13.57
CA CYS A 119 -3.97 0.37 12.62
C CYS A 119 -4.12 -0.29 11.25
N ILE A 120 -3.11 -1.05 10.80
CA ILE A 120 -3.11 -1.75 9.52
C ILE A 120 -4.23 -2.78 9.47
N GLU A 121 -4.37 -3.64 10.48
CA GLU A 121 -5.44 -4.64 10.53
C GLU A 121 -6.84 -4.02 10.46
N LEU A 122 -7.08 -2.96 11.23
CA LEU A 122 -8.38 -2.31 11.29
C LEU A 122 -8.71 -1.55 10.00
N THR A 123 -7.75 -0.80 9.45
CA THR A 123 -7.92 -0.11 8.18
C THR A 123 -8.13 -1.11 7.04
N TYR A 124 -7.35 -2.20 7.00
CA TYR A 124 -7.51 -3.25 5.99
C TYR A 124 -8.92 -3.83 6.05
N ALA A 125 -9.38 -4.26 7.24
CA ALA A 125 -10.71 -4.85 7.40
C ALA A 125 -11.85 -3.87 7.05
N GLN A 126 -11.66 -2.57 7.27
CA GLN A 126 -12.62 -1.55 6.85
C GLN A 126 -12.68 -1.39 5.34
N LEU A 127 -11.53 -1.33 4.67
CA LEU A 127 -11.44 -1.20 3.22
C LEU A 127 -11.93 -2.46 2.50
N ASP A 128 -11.64 -3.64 3.04
CA ASP A 128 -12.04 -4.94 2.47
C ASP A 128 -13.56 -5.04 2.33
N ARG A 129 -14.31 -4.56 3.34
CA ARG A 129 -15.78 -4.48 3.30
C ARG A 129 -16.32 -3.56 2.22
N LEU A 130 -15.50 -2.67 1.66
CA LEU A 130 -15.88 -1.74 0.60
C LEU A 130 -15.53 -2.26 -0.80
N VAL A 131 -14.72 -3.32 -0.92
CA VAL A 131 -14.22 -3.83 -2.21
C VAL A 131 -15.38 -4.18 -3.16
N GLU A 132 -16.37 -4.95 -2.70
CA GLU A 132 -17.53 -5.30 -3.55
C GLU A 132 -18.31 -4.07 -4.02
N LYS A 133 -18.44 -3.06 -3.15
CA LYS A 133 -19.11 -1.81 -3.50
C LYS A 133 -18.30 -1.01 -4.53
N VAL A 134 -16.97 -1.00 -4.41
CA VAL A 134 -16.06 -0.38 -5.38
C VAL A 134 -16.18 -1.09 -6.73
N ASP A 135 -16.14 -2.43 -6.77
CA ASP A 135 -16.28 -3.21 -7.99
C ASP A 135 -17.63 -2.98 -8.68
N ALA A 136 -18.72 -2.94 -7.91
CA ALA A 136 -20.04 -2.62 -8.43
C ALA A 136 -20.09 -1.22 -9.08
N LYS A 137 -19.46 -0.23 -8.45
CA LYS A 137 -19.38 1.15 -8.99
C LYS A 137 -18.50 1.23 -10.23
N ILE A 138 -17.36 0.53 -10.25
CA ILE A 138 -16.50 0.43 -11.43
C ILE A 138 -17.29 -0.16 -12.61
N ALA A 139 -18.04 -1.25 -12.39
CA ALA A 139 -18.86 -1.87 -13.43
C ALA A 139 -19.93 -0.90 -13.99
N GLN A 140 -20.64 -0.19 -13.10
CA GLN A 140 -21.64 0.81 -13.50
C GLN A 140 -21.01 1.94 -14.33
N PHE A 141 -19.92 2.54 -13.85
CA PHE A 141 -19.26 3.64 -14.55
C PHE A 141 -18.62 3.19 -15.87
N SER A 142 -18.09 1.96 -15.92
CA SER A 142 -17.54 1.38 -17.16
C SER A 142 -18.61 1.14 -18.21
N ASN A 143 -19.82 0.71 -17.82
CA ASN A 143 -20.95 0.56 -18.75
C ASN A 143 -21.42 1.90 -19.34
N ILE A 144 -21.35 2.98 -18.57
CA ILE A 144 -21.64 4.33 -19.06
C ILE A 144 -20.53 4.80 -20.00
N ALA A 145 -19.28 4.61 -19.59
CA ALA A 145 -18.10 5.00 -20.36
C ALA A 145 -17.98 4.25 -21.70
N SER A 146 -18.50 3.02 -21.80
CA SER A 146 -18.49 2.26 -23.06
C SER A 146 -19.57 2.73 -24.05
N ALA A 147 -20.64 3.37 -23.57
CA ALA A 147 -21.73 3.88 -24.40
C ALA A 147 -21.47 5.29 -24.96
N GLU A 148 -20.59 6.07 -24.33
CA GLU A 148 -20.27 7.44 -24.75
C GLU A 148 -18.77 7.69 -24.76
N THR A 149 -18.23 8.10 -25.90
CA THR A 149 -16.79 8.24 -26.11
C THR A 149 -16.29 9.66 -25.90
N LYS A 150 -17.19 10.66 -25.91
CA LYS A 150 -16.83 12.05 -25.68
C LYS A 150 -17.30 12.48 -24.30
N ASN A 151 -16.34 12.86 -23.45
CA ASN A 151 -16.60 13.49 -22.15
C ASN A 151 -17.23 12.56 -21.10
N VAL A 152 -16.65 11.35 -20.97
CA VAL A 152 -17.04 10.29 -20.01
C VAL A 152 -17.28 10.84 -18.59
N THR A 153 -16.41 11.74 -18.11
CA THR A 153 -16.52 12.32 -16.77
C THR A 153 -17.84 13.08 -16.57
N ASN A 154 -18.23 13.91 -17.55
CA ASN A 154 -19.48 14.67 -17.45
C ASN A 154 -20.70 13.74 -17.46
N VAL A 155 -20.69 12.73 -18.31
CA VAL A 155 -21.79 11.76 -18.43
C VAL A 155 -21.97 10.99 -17.12
N ILE A 156 -20.88 10.49 -16.53
CA ILE A 156 -20.94 9.81 -15.23
C ILE A 156 -21.45 10.77 -14.15
N SER A 157 -20.92 11.99 -14.08
CA SER A 157 -21.32 12.98 -13.05
C SER A 157 -22.78 13.41 -13.12
N ALA A 158 -23.39 13.36 -14.32
CA ALA A 158 -24.79 13.71 -14.55
C ALA A 158 -25.73 12.48 -14.41
N SER A 159 -25.19 11.28 -14.25
CA SER A 159 -25.98 10.05 -14.17
C SER A 159 -26.55 9.81 -12.78
N ASP A 160 -27.68 9.11 -12.70
CA ASP A 160 -28.33 8.75 -11.44
C ASP A 160 -27.49 7.79 -10.58
N CYS A 161 -26.49 7.12 -11.16
CA CYS A 161 -25.62 6.22 -10.41
C CYS A 161 -24.47 6.94 -9.70
N PHE A 162 -24.26 8.24 -9.95
CA PHE A 162 -23.24 9.04 -9.29
C PHE A 162 -23.83 9.84 -8.11
N SER A 163 -23.10 9.86 -7.00
CA SER A 163 -23.43 10.72 -5.86
C SER A 163 -22.20 11.51 -5.39
N ALA A 164 -22.29 12.85 -5.43
CA ALA A 164 -21.24 13.73 -4.90
C ALA A 164 -21.04 13.62 -3.38
N ASN A 165 -21.97 12.98 -2.66
CA ASN A 165 -21.86 12.71 -1.22
C ASN A 165 -21.26 11.32 -0.92
N ASN A 166 -20.80 10.60 -1.96
CA ASN A 166 -20.18 9.28 -1.82
C ASN A 166 -18.72 9.34 -2.27
N ILE A 167 -17.80 9.19 -1.31
CA ILE A 167 -16.36 9.28 -1.56
C ILE A 167 -15.85 8.28 -2.62
N ILE A 168 -16.43 7.08 -2.70
CA ILE A 168 -16.06 6.09 -3.72
C ILE A 168 -16.36 6.64 -5.11
N ASP A 169 -17.54 7.24 -5.30
CA ASP A 169 -17.96 7.78 -6.58
C ASP A 169 -17.05 8.95 -6.99
N CYS A 170 -16.73 9.84 -6.04
CA CYS A 170 -15.83 10.97 -6.25
C CYS A 170 -14.40 10.52 -6.64
N GLU A 171 -13.81 9.58 -5.89
CA GLU A 171 -12.45 9.12 -6.16
C GLU A 171 -12.36 8.29 -7.44
N LEU A 172 -13.33 7.42 -7.73
CA LEU A 172 -13.37 6.70 -9.01
C LEU A 172 -13.47 7.68 -10.18
N LEU A 173 -14.37 8.66 -10.11
CA LEU A 173 -14.49 9.67 -11.16
C LEU A 173 -13.19 10.45 -11.33
N ALA A 174 -12.58 10.91 -10.25
CA ALA A 174 -11.41 11.80 -10.28
C ALA A 174 -10.08 11.08 -10.56
N LEU A 175 -9.92 9.80 -10.18
CA LEU A 175 -8.64 9.10 -10.24
C LEU A 175 -8.58 8.01 -11.31
N VAL A 176 -9.74 7.47 -11.71
CA VAL A 176 -9.88 6.38 -12.68
C VAL A 176 -10.46 6.91 -14.01
N PHE A 177 -11.65 7.51 -13.98
CA PHE A 177 -12.39 7.84 -15.20
C PHE A 177 -12.06 9.22 -15.80
N SER A 178 -11.46 10.14 -15.04
CA SER A 178 -10.96 11.44 -15.54
C SER A 178 -9.70 11.29 -16.41
N LYS A 179 -8.95 10.19 -16.23
CA LYS A 179 -7.69 9.91 -16.94
C LYS A 179 -7.89 9.17 -18.27
N LEU A 180 -9.13 8.88 -18.64
CA LEU A 180 -9.49 8.31 -19.95
C LEU A 180 -9.65 9.41 -21.03
N LEU A 181 -9.29 10.66 -20.72
CA LEU A 181 -9.23 11.78 -21.66
C LEU A 181 -7.86 11.89 -22.34
#